data_AF-A0A7J6FUI1-F1
#
_entry.id   AF-A0A7J6FUI1-F1
#
_cell.length_a   1.000
_cell.length_b   1.000
_cell.length_c   1.000
_cell.angle_alpha   90.00
_cell.angle_beta   90.00
_cell.angle_gamma   90.00
#
_symmetry.space_group_name_H-M   'P 1'
#
loop_
_entity.id
_entity.type
_entity.pdbx_description
1 polymer ?
#
loop_
_entity_poly.entity_id
_entity_poly.type
_entity_poly.pdbx_seq_one_letter_code
_entity_poly.pdbx_strand_id
1 'polypeptide(L)'
;MLNLLPVRIELVAGDNIAALVSNLYSSSDPSSRIKLLILFGVLMDCIWKTRKTIVHNEVVQPSIDAVRRDISNKFSEMISDSDFVQRTLELNAPALFPRLTTDCCILVDGSFQDGKFGCAMLGLSKDSMDWWKCTSSGSFNLALEAEMQALLLGLQWAAENQWNNVSFVTNSKSLVDGIRTRHSPDWKLAASFSLFLHLLSSFSYCNKMRMIEQKQES
;
A
#
# COMPACT_ATOMS: atom_id res chain seq x y z
N MET A 1 17.49 30.21 6.05
CA MET A 1 18.40 29.06 6.18
C MET A 1 17.77 28.09 7.16
N LEU A 2 17.27 26.95 6.66
CA LEU A 2 16.74 25.89 7.52
C LEU A 2 17.94 25.13 8.10
N ASN A 3 18.17 25.24 9.40
CA ASN A 3 19.03 24.30 10.13
C ASN A 3 18.26 22.99 10.31
N LEU A 4 17.98 22.30 9.20
CA LEU A 4 17.65 20.88 9.24
C LEU A 4 18.85 20.20 9.89
N LEU A 5 18.63 19.44 10.96
CA LEU A 5 19.59 18.48 11.49
C LEU A 5 20.25 17.81 10.28
N PRO A 6 21.57 17.97 10.06
CA PRO A 6 22.23 17.32 8.95
C PRO A 6 22.30 15.84 9.30
N VAL A 7 21.21 15.13 9.06
CA VAL A 7 21.15 13.68 9.11
C VAL A 7 22.01 13.22 7.95
N ARG A 8 23.26 12.88 8.25
CA ARG A 8 24.15 12.24 7.30
C ARG A 8 23.66 10.81 7.14
N ILE A 9 22.79 10.61 6.15
CA ILE A 9 22.22 9.30 5.81
C ILE A 9 23.32 8.25 5.62
N GLU A 10 24.48 8.67 5.12
CA GLU A 10 25.69 7.84 4.95
C GLU A 10 26.24 7.25 6.26
N LEU A 11 25.93 7.85 7.41
CA LEU A 11 26.35 7.35 8.73
C LEU A 11 25.35 6.39 9.36
N VAL A 12 24.18 6.20 8.74
CA VAL A 12 23.15 5.30 9.25
C VAL A 12 23.16 4.04 8.41
N ALA A 13 23.57 2.95 9.04
CA ALA A 13 23.58 1.64 8.39
C ALA A 13 22.16 1.30 7.90
N GLY A 14 22.06 0.72 6.71
CA GLY A 14 20.80 0.30 6.11
C GLY A 14 21.05 -0.19 4.69
N ASP A 15 20.77 -1.46 4.45
CA ASP A 15 20.82 -2.09 3.13
C ASP A 15 19.59 -1.77 2.27
N ASN A 16 18.53 -1.25 2.89
CA ASN A 16 17.32 -0.79 2.24
C ASN A 16 16.68 0.38 3.00
N ILE A 17 15.68 1.03 2.38
CA ILE A 17 14.98 2.20 2.95
C ILE A 17 14.32 1.87 4.29
N ALA A 18 13.74 0.67 4.45
CA ALA A 18 13.08 0.29 5.69
C ALA A 18 14.08 0.14 6.85
N ALA A 19 15.22 -0.51 6.60
CA ALA A 19 16.32 -0.61 7.56
C ALA A 19 16.88 0.77 7.92
N LEU A 20 17.08 1.64 6.92
CA LEU A 20 17.53 3.01 7.13
C LEU A 20 16.55 3.80 8.02
N VAL A 21 15.24 3.76 7.74
CA VAL A 21 14.20 4.42 8.52
C VAL A 21 14.18 3.89 9.96
N SER A 22 14.24 2.58 10.13
CA SER A 22 14.21 1.92 11.44
C SER A 22 15.43 2.32 12.29
N ASN A 23 16.61 2.36 11.67
CA ASN A 23 17.86 2.75 12.33
C ASN A 23 17.89 4.24 12.65
N LEU A 24 17.37 5.10 11.77
CA LEU A 24 17.17 6.52 12.03
C LEU A 24 16.22 6.76 13.21
N TYR A 25 15.09 6.06 13.24
CA TYR A 25 14.11 6.18 14.31
C TYR A 25 14.68 5.73 15.66
N SER A 26 15.38 4.59 15.67
CA SER A 26 15.92 3.98 16.90
C SER A 26 17.04 4.80 17.52
N SER A 27 17.89 5.43 16.69
CA SER A 27 19.01 6.27 17.14
C SER A 27 18.61 7.70 17.51
N SER A 28 17.37 8.11 17.24
CA SER A 28 16.89 9.47 17.49
C SER A 28 16.22 9.62 18.86
N ASP A 29 16.31 10.80 19.46
CA ASP A 29 15.53 11.16 20.65
C ASP A 29 14.03 11.32 20.31
N PRO A 30 13.11 11.30 21.30
CA PRO A 30 11.67 11.38 21.05
C PRO A 30 11.23 12.59 20.21
N SER A 31 11.84 13.77 20.41
CA SER A 31 11.47 14.97 19.65
C SER A 31 11.92 14.85 18.19
N SER A 32 13.10 14.30 17.95
CA SER A 32 13.62 14.03 16.60
C SER A 32 12.85 12.92 15.89
N ARG A 33 12.35 11.90 16.61
CA ARG A 33 11.51 10.84 16.04
C ARG A 33 10.23 11.38 15.42
N ILE A 34 9.57 12.33 16.08
CA ILE A 34 8.35 12.97 15.55
C ILE A 34 8.70 13.71 14.24
N LYS A 35 9.77 14.51 14.26
CA LYS A 35 10.22 15.25 13.06
C LYS A 35 10.61 14.31 11.92
N LEU A 36 11.26 13.18 12.22
CA LEU A 36 11.60 12.15 11.24
C LEU A 36 10.34 11.53 10.64
N LEU A 37 9.33 11.18 11.45
CA LEU A 37 8.07 10.64 10.96
C LEU A 37 7.34 11.64 10.05
N ILE A 38 7.29 12.92 10.44
CA ILE A 38 6.72 13.99 9.61
C ILE A 38 7.49 14.09 8.29
N LEU A 39 8.82 14.10 8.34
CA LEU A 39 9.67 14.15 7.13
C LEU A 39 9.40 12.98 6.20
N PHE A 40 9.32 11.75 6.72
CA PHE A 40 9.00 10.56 5.93
C PHE A 40 7.60 10.63 5.32
N GLY A 41 6.61 11.08 6.09
CA GLY A 41 5.25 11.30 5.58
C GLY A 41 5.22 12.28 4.41
N VAL A 42 5.86 13.44 4.57
CA VAL A 42 5.98 14.46 3.51
C VAL A 42 6.71 13.93 2.29
N LEU A 43 7.82 13.22 2.49
CA LEU A 43 8.62 12.63 1.41
C LEU A 43 7.78 11.63 0.61
N MET A 44 7.07 10.72 1.28
CA MET A 44 6.22 9.74 0.63
C MET A 44 5.05 10.40 -0.13
N ASP A 45 4.39 11.41 0.44
CA ASP A 45 3.31 12.15 -0.22
C ASP A 45 3.81 12.89 -1.49
N CYS A 46 4.94 13.58 -1.41
CA CYS A 46 5.50 14.30 -2.56
C CYS A 46 5.97 13.36 -3.67
N ILE A 47 6.65 12.25 -3.33
CA ILE A 47 7.05 11.24 -4.31
C ILE A 47 5.83 10.59 -4.95
N TRP A 48 4.81 10.24 -4.15
CA TRP A 48 3.58 9.64 -4.64
C TRP A 48 2.81 10.56 -5.60
N LYS A 49 2.66 11.84 -5.23
CA LYS A 49 2.05 12.87 -6.11
C LYS A 49 2.81 13.01 -7.41
N THR A 50 4.14 13.09 -7.35
CA THR A 50 5.00 13.18 -8.54
C THR A 50 4.84 11.95 -9.43
N ARG A 51 4.86 10.74 -8.85
CA ARG A 51 4.64 9.49 -9.57
C ARG A 51 3.29 9.49 -10.28
N LYS A 52 2.21 9.88 -9.60
CA LYS A 52 0.88 10.01 -10.20
C LYS A 52 0.90 10.98 -11.38
N THR A 53 1.52 12.15 -11.23
CA THR A 53 1.64 13.12 -12.33
C THR A 53 2.40 12.53 -13.52
N ILE A 54 3.51 11.82 -13.32
CA ILE A 54 4.26 11.19 -14.43
C ILE A 54 3.43 10.11 -15.12
N VAL A 55 2.76 9.26 -14.34
CA VAL A 55 2.00 8.12 -14.87
C VAL A 55 0.76 8.59 -15.65
N HIS A 56 0.13 9.67 -15.21
CA HIS A 56 -1.16 10.11 -15.75
C HIS A 56 -1.08 11.34 -16.66
N ASN A 57 -0.05 12.19 -16.56
CA ASN A 57 0.13 13.36 -17.43
C ASN A 57 1.36 13.16 -18.33
N GLU A 58 1.12 12.78 -19.58
CA GLU A 58 2.13 12.36 -20.58
C GLU A 58 3.21 13.42 -20.92
N VAL A 59 3.12 14.65 -20.39
CA VAL A 59 3.96 15.79 -20.80
C VAL A 59 4.84 16.34 -19.67
N VAL A 60 4.74 15.85 -18.43
CA VAL A 60 5.50 16.43 -17.31
C VAL A 60 6.87 15.76 -17.17
N GLN A 61 7.92 16.47 -17.57
CA GLN A 61 9.30 16.13 -17.19
C GLN A 61 9.46 16.34 -15.67
N PRO A 62 9.68 15.28 -14.88
CA PRO A 62 9.81 15.42 -13.44
C PRO A 62 11.09 16.17 -13.08
N SER A 63 10.95 17.29 -12.39
CA SER A 63 12.09 18.03 -11.85
C SER A 63 12.37 17.57 -10.42
N ILE A 64 13.49 16.89 -10.19
CA ILE A 64 13.94 16.50 -8.84
C ILE A 64 14.03 17.72 -7.93
N ASP A 65 14.48 18.86 -8.46
CA ASP A 65 14.53 20.12 -7.71
C ASP A 65 13.16 20.64 -7.30
N ALA A 66 12.13 20.47 -8.15
CA ALA A 66 10.76 20.82 -7.78
C ALA A 66 10.27 19.93 -6.63
N VAL A 67 10.45 18.61 -6.73
CA VAL A 67 10.07 17.68 -5.65
C VAL A 67 10.79 17.99 -4.34
N ARG A 68 12.09 18.30 -4.40
CA ARG A 68 12.89 18.67 -3.23
C ARG A 68 12.39 19.97 -2.59
N ARG A 69 12.00 20.96 -3.39
CA ARG A 69 11.38 22.20 -2.89
C ARG A 69 10.04 21.92 -2.22
N ASP A 70 9.19 21.10 -2.84
CA ASP A 70 7.88 20.74 -2.28
C ASP A 70 8.01 20.01 -0.94
N ILE A 71 8.96 19.07 -0.83
CA ILE A 71 9.28 18.40 0.43
C ILE A 71 9.72 19.42 1.48
N SER A 72 10.66 20.31 1.12
CA SER A 72 11.19 21.31 2.06
C SER A 72 10.10 22.27 2.56
N ASN A 73 9.22 22.72 1.65
CA ASN A 73 8.12 23.63 1.96
C ASN A 73 7.10 22.97 2.88
N LYS A 74 6.58 21.79 2.52
CA LYS A 74 5.60 21.06 3.33
C LYS A 74 6.14 20.63 4.69
N PHE A 75 7.41 20.20 4.74
CA PHE A 75 8.04 19.87 6.00
C PHE A 75 8.13 21.10 6.90
N SER A 76 8.50 22.27 6.35
CA SER A 76 8.58 23.52 7.11
C SER A 76 7.19 23.95 7.62
N GLU A 77 6.15 23.81 6.80
CA GLU A 77 4.75 24.07 7.18
C GLU A 77 4.32 23.18 8.36
N MET A 78 4.49 21.85 8.23
CA MET A 78 4.09 20.90 9.28
C MET A 78 4.88 21.03 10.57
N ILE A 79 6.17 21.41 10.51
CA ILE A 79 6.99 21.64 11.69
C ILE A 79 6.66 22.99 12.35
N SER A 80 6.31 24.01 11.58
CA SER A 80 5.90 25.31 12.14
C SER A 80 4.59 25.20 12.91
N ASP A 81 3.70 24.28 12.51
CA ASP A 81 2.47 23.94 13.24
C ASP A 81 2.68 22.89 14.36
N SER A 82 3.88 22.35 14.51
CA SER A 82 4.13 21.19 15.39
C SER A 82 4.19 21.51 16.89
N ASP A 83 4.08 22.78 17.30
CA ASP A 83 3.76 23.14 18.70
C ASP A 83 2.45 22.48 19.18
N PHE A 84 1.61 22.00 18.25
CA PHE A 84 0.37 21.26 18.52
C PHE A 84 0.58 19.78 18.92
N VAL A 85 1.75 19.18 18.67
CA VAL A 85 1.99 17.72 18.83
C VAL A 85 2.44 17.33 20.24
N GLN A 86 2.50 18.27 21.18
CA GLN A 86 2.69 17.96 22.61
C GLN A 86 1.47 17.32 23.27
N ARG A 87 0.35 17.21 22.57
CA ARG A 87 -0.70 16.26 22.96
C ARG A 87 -0.14 14.87 22.70
N THR A 88 0.28 14.21 23.76
CA THR A 88 0.47 12.77 23.78
C THR A 88 -0.77 12.18 23.11
N LEU A 89 -0.64 11.75 21.85
CA LEU A 89 -1.59 10.83 21.27
C LEU A 89 -1.48 9.63 22.19
N GLU A 90 -2.39 9.53 23.17
CA GLU A 90 -2.66 8.27 23.83
C GLU A 90 -2.90 7.32 22.67
N LEU A 91 -1.91 6.46 22.43
CA LEU A 91 -2.02 5.38 21.47
C LEU A 91 -3.22 4.59 21.95
N ASN A 92 -4.38 4.90 21.38
CA ASN A 92 -5.60 4.15 21.57
C ASN A 92 -5.19 2.69 21.48
N ALA A 93 -5.57 1.90 22.50
CA ALA A 93 -5.11 0.54 22.74
C ALA A 93 -4.78 -0.18 21.43
N PRO A 94 -3.61 -0.85 21.32
CA PRO A 94 -3.08 -1.36 20.07
C PRO A 94 -4.21 -1.96 19.27
N ALA A 95 -4.47 -1.38 18.08
CA ALA A 95 -5.57 -1.81 17.24
C ALA A 95 -5.48 -3.33 17.17
N LEU A 96 -6.52 -4.01 17.66
CA LEU A 96 -6.58 -5.47 17.64
C LEU A 96 -6.71 -5.86 16.18
N PHE A 97 -5.57 -5.98 15.51
CA PHE A 97 -5.53 -6.51 14.16
C PHE A 97 -6.01 -7.95 14.28
N PRO A 98 -7.13 -8.30 13.60
CA PRO A 98 -7.60 -9.67 13.64
C PRO A 98 -6.48 -10.54 13.09
N ARG A 99 -5.95 -11.44 13.93
CA ARG A 99 -4.83 -12.31 13.57
C ARG A 99 -5.13 -12.95 12.21
N LEU A 100 -4.20 -12.80 11.28
CA LEU A 100 -4.24 -13.57 10.03
C LEU A 100 -4.22 -15.05 10.44
N THR A 101 -5.22 -15.78 9.96
CA THR A 101 -5.40 -17.20 10.29
C THR A 101 -4.59 -18.11 9.38
N THR A 102 -3.95 -17.54 8.36
CA THR A 102 -3.15 -18.23 7.36
C THR A 102 -1.70 -17.79 7.48
N ASP A 103 -0.78 -18.68 7.13
CA ASP A 103 0.66 -18.41 7.17
C ASP A 103 1.09 -17.50 6.02
N CYS A 104 0.30 -17.47 4.94
CA CYS A 104 0.49 -16.60 3.80
C CYS A 104 -0.63 -15.56 3.67
N CYS A 105 -0.28 -14.34 3.28
CA CYS A 105 -1.20 -13.24 3.02
C CYS A 105 -0.87 -12.57 1.70
N ILE A 106 -1.88 -12.21 0.90
CA ILE A 106 -1.73 -11.44 -0.31
C ILE A 106 -2.59 -10.19 -0.20
N LEU A 107 -1.94 -9.03 -0.21
CA LEU A 107 -2.59 -7.73 -0.32
C LEU A 107 -2.67 -7.38 -1.80
N VAL A 108 -3.83 -6.90 -2.24
CA VAL A 108 -4.03 -6.46 -3.63
C VAL A 108 -4.63 -5.07 -3.67
N ASP A 109 -4.28 -4.31 -4.71
CA ASP A 109 -4.83 -2.99 -4.96
C ASP A 109 -4.88 -2.74 -6.48
N GLY A 110 -6.03 -2.26 -6.94
CA GLY A 110 -6.28 -1.80 -8.29
C GLY A 110 -6.35 -0.28 -8.37
N SER A 111 -5.73 0.29 -9.40
CA SER A 111 -5.83 1.71 -9.72
C SER A 111 -6.32 1.89 -11.14
N PHE A 112 -7.21 2.86 -11.35
CA PHE A 112 -7.81 3.15 -12.64
C PHE A 112 -7.93 4.64 -12.87
N GLN A 113 -7.56 5.09 -14.07
CA GLN A 113 -7.73 6.46 -14.52
C GLN A 113 -7.81 6.51 -16.04
N ASP A 114 -8.83 7.17 -16.58
CA ASP A 114 -8.97 7.49 -18.01
C ASP A 114 -8.78 6.28 -18.95
N GLY A 115 -9.43 5.16 -18.61
CA GLY A 115 -9.37 3.92 -19.41
C GLY A 115 -8.07 3.13 -19.27
N LYS A 116 -7.11 3.63 -18.49
CA LYS A 116 -5.86 2.94 -18.14
C LYS A 116 -6.00 2.37 -16.72
N PHE A 117 -5.38 1.22 -16.49
CA PHE A 117 -5.29 0.62 -15.16
C PHE A 117 -3.87 0.23 -14.80
N GLY A 118 -3.61 0.19 -13.49
CA GLY A 118 -2.47 -0.48 -12.90
C GLY A 118 -2.94 -1.28 -11.70
N CYS A 119 -2.47 -2.51 -11.55
CA CYS A 119 -2.75 -3.33 -10.37
C CYS A 119 -1.45 -3.84 -9.76
N ALA A 120 -1.50 -4.10 -8.46
CA ALA A 120 -0.39 -4.64 -7.70
C ALA A 120 -0.88 -5.72 -6.74
N MET A 121 0.02 -6.66 -6.46
CA MET A 121 -0.11 -7.58 -5.33
C MET A 121 1.17 -7.54 -4.49
N LEU A 122 1.00 -7.78 -3.19
CA LEU A 122 2.07 -7.95 -2.21
C LEU A 122 1.81 -9.26 -1.45
N GLY A 123 2.61 -10.28 -1.71
CA GLY A 123 2.62 -11.52 -0.95
C GLY A 123 3.48 -11.38 0.30
N LEU A 124 3.02 -11.93 1.43
CA LEU A 124 3.72 -11.97 2.71
C LEU A 124 3.67 -13.40 3.25
N SER A 125 4.83 -13.94 3.65
CA SER A 125 4.92 -15.21 4.38
C SER A 125 5.27 -14.93 5.83
N LYS A 126 4.45 -15.45 6.74
CA LYS A 126 4.69 -15.37 8.18
C LYS A 126 5.87 -16.22 8.62
N ASP A 127 6.07 -17.36 7.96
CA ASP A 127 7.08 -18.34 8.36
C ASP A 127 8.48 -17.89 7.94
N SER A 128 8.64 -17.45 6.70
CA SER A 128 9.93 -16.99 6.20
C SER A 128 10.18 -15.50 6.44
N MET A 129 9.14 -14.73 6.82
CA MET A 129 9.17 -13.26 6.88
C MET A 129 9.51 -12.59 5.54
N ASP A 130 9.46 -13.35 4.44
CA ASP A 130 9.69 -12.82 3.11
C ASP A 130 8.43 -12.12 2.57
N TRP A 131 8.68 -11.23 1.62
CA TRP A 131 7.64 -10.55 0.87
C TRP A 131 7.95 -10.52 -0.62
N TRP A 132 6.90 -10.58 -1.43
CA TRP A 132 6.99 -10.61 -2.88
C TRP A 132 6.03 -9.59 -3.46
N LYS A 133 6.36 -9.04 -4.62
CA LYS A 133 5.50 -8.09 -5.33
C LYS A 133 5.32 -8.51 -6.77
N CYS A 134 4.13 -8.29 -7.30
CA CYS A 134 3.85 -8.34 -8.73
C CYS A 134 3.00 -7.14 -9.12
N THR A 135 3.21 -6.64 -10.34
CA THR A 135 2.47 -5.51 -10.87
C THR A 135 2.10 -5.78 -12.31
N SER A 136 0.92 -5.31 -12.72
CA SER A 136 0.49 -5.34 -14.12
C SER A 136 -0.23 -4.02 -14.45
N SER A 137 -0.28 -3.70 -15.74
CA SER A 137 -0.93 -2.49 -16.25
C SER A 137 -1.48 -2.73 -17.65
N GLY A 138 -2.50 -1.96 -18.01
CA GLY A 138 -3.10 -2.05 -19.33
C GLY A 138 -4.26 -1.08 -19.47
N SER A 139 -5.26 -1.47 -20.27
CA SER A 139 -6.47 -0.68 -20.52
C SER A 139 -7.73 -1.45 -20.16
N PHE A 140 -8.67 -0.77 -19.51
CA PHE A 140 -9.96 -1.29 -19.09
C PHE A 140 -11.03 -0.20 -19.26
N ASN A 141 -12.31 -0.58 -19.15
CA ASN A 141 -13.42 0.37 -19.22
C ASN A 141 -13.94 0.77 -17.83
N LEU A 142 -13.63 -0.01 -16.79
CA LEU A 142 -14.15 0.20 -15.44
C LEU A 142 -13.06 0.16 -14.37
N ALA A 143 -13.21 0.97 -13.33
CA ALA A 143 -12.32 0.95 -12.18
C ALA A 143 -12.34 -0.40 -11.43
N LEU A 144 -13.51 -1.04 -11.36
CA LEU A 144 -13.67 -2.34 -10.70
C LEU A 144 -12.92 -3.47 -11.42
N GLU A 145 -12.65 -3.33 -12.73
CA GLU A 145 -11.80 -4.26 -13.49
C GLU A 145 -10.36 -4.25 -12.98
N ALA A 146 -9.84 -3.08 -12.60
CA ALA A 146 -8.48 -2.97 -12.06
C ALA A 146 -8.32 -3.74 -10.74
N GLU A 147 -9.30 -3.63 -9.85
CA GLU A 147 -9.33 -4.37 -8.57
C GLU A 147 -9.49 -5.88 -8.80
N MET A 148 -10.37 -6.27 -9.72
CA MET A 148 -10.56 -7.66 -10.11
C MET A 148 -9.27 -8.26 -10.70
N GLN A 149 -8.57 -7.48 -11.52
CA GLN A 149 -7.29 -7.88 -12.10
C GLN A 149 -6.18 -7.99 -11.05
N ALA A 150 -6.19 -7.14 -10.02
CA ALA A 150 -5.27 -7.24 -8.88
C ALA A 150 -5.45 -8.58 -8.14
N LEU A 151 -6.70 -9.01 -7.95
CA LEU A 151 -7.02 -10.31 -7.35
C LEU A 151 -6.58 -11.49 -8.20
N LEU A 152 -6.87 -11.45 -9.50
CA LEU A 152 -6.44 -12.49 -10.43
C LEU A 152 -4.92 -12.60 -10.46
N LEU A 153 -4.21 -11.47 -10.48
CA LEU A 153 -2.75 -11.42 -10.40
C LEU A 153 -2.23 -12.08 -9.12
N GLY A 154 -2.81 -11.74 -7.97
CA GLY A 154 -2.44 -12.36 -6.69
C GLY A 154 -2.72 -13.87 -6.65
N LEU A 155 -3.84 -14.31 -7.22
CA LEU A 155 -4.25 -15.71 -7.26
C LEU A 155 -3.38 -16.56 -8.19
N GLN A 156 -3.04 -16.04 -9.36
CA GLN A 156 -2.11 -16.68 -10.30
C GLN A 156 -0.74 -16.85 -9.66
N TRP A 157 -0.21 -15.79 -9.06
CA TRP A 157 1.07 -15.85 -8.36
C TRP A 157 1.05 -16.86 -7.20
N ALA A 158 -0.04 -16.90 -6.42
CA ALA A 158 -0.20 -17.87 -5.34
C ALA A 158 -0.18 -19.32 -5.87
N ALA A 159 -0.84 -19.57 -7.00
CA ALA A 159 -0.85 -20.88 -7.64
C ALA A 159 0.56 -21.28 -8.16
N GLU A 160 1.26 -20.35 -8.82
CA GLU A 160 2.63 -20.56 -9.30
C GLU A 160 3.61 -20.88 -8.18
N ASN A 161 3.39 -20.30 -6.99
CA ASN A 161 4.21 -20.51 -5.79
C ASN A 161 3.68 -21.61 -4.87
N GLN A 162 2.66 -22.36 -5.30
CA GLN A 162 2.06 -23.48 -4.55
C GLN A 162 1.51 -23.09 -3.17
N TRP A 163 1.04 -21.84 -3.03
CA TRP A 163 0.43 -21.34 -1.80
C TRP A 163 -1.01 -21.84 -1.65
N ASN A 164 -1.18 -23.01 -1.05
CA ASN A 164 -2.51 -23.64 -0.92
C ASN A 164 -3.40 -23.06 0.19
N ASN A 165 -2.82 -22.29 1.12
CA ASN A 165 -3.49 -21.66 2.26
C ASN A 165 -3.15 -20.18 2.37
N VAL A 166 -3.94 -19.32 1.72
CA VAL A 166 -3.65 -17.90 1.58
C VAL A 166 -4.86 -17.04 1.96
N SER A 167 -4.62 -15.93 2.65
CA SER A 167 -5.62 -14.88 2.88
C SER A 167 -5.45 -13.77 1.87
N PHE A 168 -6.53 -13.36 1.21
CA PHE A 168 -6.56 -12.17 0.35
C PHE A 168 -7.11 -10.97 1.09
N VAL A 169 -6.45 -9.84 0.91
CA VAL A 169 -6.76 -8.56 1.53
C VAL A 169 -6.93 -7.50 0.45
N THR A 170 -8.12 -6.88 0.41
CA THR A 170 -8.47 -5.82 -0.55
C THR A 170 -9.28 -4.72 0.15
N ASN A 171 -9.24 -3.50 -0.38
CA ASN A 171 -10.07 -2.38 0.01
C ASN A 171 -11.42 -2.33 -0.75
N SER A 172 -11.64 -3.21 -1.74
CA SER A 172 -12.85 -3.18 -2.57
C SER A 172 -14.02 -3.93 -1.92
N LYS A 173 -14.92 -3.18 -1.29
CA LYS A 173 -16.14 -3.71 -0.67
C LYS A 173 -17.01 -4.51 -1.62
N SER A 174 -17.24 -3.99 -2.82
CA SER A 174 -18.09 -4.65 -3.82
C SER A 174 -17.55 -6.02 -4.21
N LEU A 175 -16.22 -6.18 -4.33
CA LEU A 175 -15.61 -7.48 -4.61
C LEU A 175 -15.73 -8.43 -3.42
N VAL A 176 -15.50 -7.96 -2.19
CA VAL A 176 -15.67 -8.81 -1.00
C VAL A 176 -17.11 -9.28 -0.85
N ASP A 177 -18.08 -8.40 -1.06
CA ASP A 177 -19.51 -8.76 -1.02
C ASP A 177 -19.89 -9.72 -2.15
N GLY A 178 -19.41 -9.48 -3.37
CA GLY A 178 -19.63 -10.38 -4.50
C GLY A 178 -19.07 -11.78 -4.25
N ILE A 179 -17.86 -11.88 -3.71
CA ILE A 179 -17.19 -13.16 -3.41
C ILE A 179 -17.92 -13.90 -2.29
N ARG A 180 -18.32 -13.18 -1.24
CA ARG A 180 -19.10 -13.74 -0.13
C ARG A 180 -20.44 -14.30 -0.59
N THR A 181 -21.13 -13.59 -1.48
CA THR A 181 -22.41 -14.00 -2.03
C THR A 181 -22.28 -14.95 -3.22
N ARG A 182 -21.07 -15.14 -3.76
CA ARG A 182 -20.80 -15.81 -5.05
C ARG A 182 -21.60 -15.23 -6.23
N HIS A 183 -21.86 -13.93 -6.18
CA HIS A 183 -22.51 -13.18 -7.26
C HIS A 183 -21.56 -12.10 -7.79
N SER A 184 -21.53 -11.93 -9.12
CA SER A 184 -20.69 -10.89 -9.71
C SER A 184 -21.16 -9.50 -9.26
N PRO A 185 -20.27 -8.61 -8.79
CA PRO A 185 -20.66 -7.26 -8.38
C PRO A 185 -21.10 -6.39 -9.57
N ASP A 186 -20.71 -6.74 -10.79
CA ASP A 186 -21.14 -6.12 -12.04
C ASP A 186 -21.29 -7.19 -13.12
N TRP A 187 -22.34 -7.14 -13.93
CA TRP A 187 -22.59 -8.11 -15.00
C TRP A 187 -21.50 -8.10 -16.06
N LYS A 188 -20.83 -6.95 -16.30
CA LYS A 188 -19.71 -6.83 -17.23
C LYS A 188 -18.50 -7.64 -16.79
N LEU A 189 -18.38 -7.88 -15.47
CA LEU A 189 -17.30 -8.66 -14.88
C LEU A 189 -17.64 -10.15 -14.75
N ALA A 190 -18.84 -10.59 -15.13
CA ALA A 190 -19.33 -11.93 -14.82
C ALA A 190 -18.38 -13.05 -15.31
N ALA A 191 -17.76 -12.88 -16.48
CA ALA A 191 -16.79 -13.83 -17.02
C ALA A 191 -15.51 -13.88 -16.17
N SER A 192 -14.86 -12.74 -15.92
CA SER A 192 -13.64 -12.64 -15.09
C SER A 192 -13.90 -13.08 -13.65
N PHE A 193 -15.07 -12.74 -13.11
CA PHE A 193 -15.50 -13.14 -11.78
C PHE A 193 -15.71 -14.65 -11.66
N SER A 194 -16.32 -15.27 -12.67
CA SER A 194 -16.49 -16.73 -12.73
C SER A 194 -15.14 -17.44 -12.84
N LEU A 195 -14.22 -16.93 -13.67
CA LEU A 195 -12.85 -17.44 -13.76
C LEU A 195 -12.13 -17.36 -12.41
N PHE A 196 -12.25 -16.23 -11.72
CA PHE A 196 -11.69 -16.06 -10.38
C PHE A 196 -12.25 -17.07 -9.39
N LEU A 197 -13.58 -17.24 -9.32
CA LEU A 197 -14.19 -18.22 -8.43
C LEU A 197 -13.74 -19.66 -8.75
N HIS A 198 -13.56 -19.97 -10.03
CA HIS A 198 -13.02 -21.27 -10.47
C HIS A 198 -11.59 -21.47 -9.99
N LEU A 199 -10.70 -20.49 -10.22
CA LEU A 199 -9.32 -20.56 -9.73
C LEU A 199 -9.28 -20.65 -8.21
N LEU A 200 -10.11 -19.88 -7.51
CA LEU A 200 -10.22 -19.87 -6.06
C LEU A 200 -10.58 -21.26 -5.50
N SER A 201 -11.38 -22.04 -6.24
CA SER A 201 -11.76 -23.40 -5.85
C SER A 201 -10.61 -24.41 -5.91
N SER A 202 -9.49 -24.07 -6.57
CA SER A 202 -8.29 -24.92 -6.64
C SER A 202 -7.43 -24.85 -5.37
N PHE A 203 -7.73 -23.92 -4.45
CA PHE A 203 -6.98 -23.73 -3.21
C PHE A 203 -7.65 -24.51 -2.07
N SER A 204 -6.88 -25.37 -1.38
CA SER A 204 -7.39 -26.24 -0.31
C SER A 204 -8.02 -25.47 0.85
N TYR A 205 -7.44 -24.29 1.17
CA TYR A 205 -7.91 -23.41 2.23
C TYR A 205 -7.72 -21.94 1.83
N CYS A 206 -8.50 -21.44 0.87
CA CYS A 206 -8.63 -19.98 0.68
C CYS A 206 -9.73 -19.45 1.59
N ASN A 207 -9.47 -19.42 2.90
CA ASN A 207 -10.57 -19.50 3.85
C ASN A 207 -11.34 -18.19 4.04
N LYS A 208 -10.75 -17.01 3.86
CA LYS A 208 -11.47 -15.72 4.02
C LYS A 208 -10.83 -14.62 3.20
N MET A 209 -11.54 -14.13 2.20
CA MET A 209 -11.25 -12.82 1.64
C MET A 209 -11.72 -11.76 2.63
N ARG A 210 -10.84 -10.85 3.03
CA ARG A 210 -11.16 -9.83 4.05
C ARG A 210 -11.04 -8.43 3.46
N MET A 211 -11.98 -7.60 3.87
CA MET A 211 -11.84 -6.15 3.72
C MET A 211 -10.85 -5.62 4.74
N ILE A 212 -9.95 -4.75 4.31
CA ILE A 212 -9.38 -3.76 5.22
C ILE A 212 -10.49 -2.74 5.48
N GLU A 213 -11.16 -2.83 6.62
CA GLU A 213 -11.98 -1.72 7.09
C GLU A 213 -11.02 -0.58 7.48
N GLN A 214 -10.75 0.33 6.54
CA GLN A 214 -10.25 1.64 6.92
C GLN A 214 -11.40 2.35 7.60
N LYS A 215 -11.36 2.46 8.94
CA LYS A 215 -12.19 3.45 9.65
C LYS A 215 -11.82 4.82 9.10
N GLN A 216 -12.59 5.31 8.14
CA GLN A 216 -12.62 6.74 7.86
C GLN A 216 -13.34 7.37 9.05
N GLU A 217 -12.57 7.88 9.99
CA GLU A 217 -13.09 8.86 10.95
C GLU A 217 -13.43 10.11 10.13
N SER A 218 -14.74 10.28 9.90
CA SER A 218 -15.37 11.44 9.27
C SER A 218 -15.36 12.64 10.21
#